data_AF-A0A2V7XAB8-F1
#
_entry.id   AF-A0A2V7XAB8-F1
#
_cell.length_a   1.000
_cell.length_b   1.000
_cell.length_c   1.000
_cell.angle_alpha   90.00
_cell.angle_beta   90.00
_cell.angle_gamma   90.00
#
_symmetry.space_group_name_H-M   'P 1'
#
loop_
_entity.id
_entity.type
_entity.pdbx_description
1 polymer ?
#
loop_
_entity_poly.entity_id
_entity_poly.type
_entity_poly.pdbx_seq_one_letter_code
_entity_poly.pdbx_strand_id
1 'polypeptide(L)'
;MSAHYDRVRRNVHGLVEPLSDEQLWRRPFAFGNSVGHLLLHLTGNLDYYVGAQIAGSGYVRDRPREFADTARRPKNEVLRDFDRAVDMVLATLAAQGEADWRAPYSGVGAEDVADRLAMFLRCAAHADHHAGQMIYLCKQVALV
;
A
#
# COMPACT_ATOMS: atom_id res chain seq x y z
N MET A 1 5.56 13.48 7.42
CA MET A 1 5.07 12.21 6.85
C MET A 1 5.02 12.21 5.33
N SER A 2 4.67 13.32 4.65
CA SER A 2 4.59 13.36 3.17
C SER A 2 5.86 12.86 2.47
N ALA A 3 7.03 13.41 2.82
CA ALA A 3 8.32 12.95 2.28
C ALA A 3 8.63 11.45 2.52
N HIS A 4 8.04 10.85 3.56
CA HIS A 4 8.16 9.41 3.81
C HIS A 4 7.38 8.62 2.76
N TYR A 5 6.12 8.99 2.50
CA TYR A 5 5.31 8.32 1.48
C TYR A 5 5.90 8.49 0.08
N ASP A 6 6.45 9.66 -0.25
CA ASP A 6 7.20 9.87 -1.50
C ASP A 6 8.44 8.97 -1.61
N ARG A 7 9.17 8.77 -0.49
CA ARG A 7 10.30 7.85 -0.45
C ARG A 7 9.85 6.41 -0.68
N VAL A 8 8.79 5.96 -0.01
CA VAL A 8 8.23 4.62 -0.20
C VAL A 8 7.79 4.43 -1.65
N ARG A 9 7.07 5.39 -2.22
CA ARG A 9 6.66 5.37 -3.63
C ARG A 9 7.86 5.18 -4.55
N ARG A 10 8.90 6.01 -4.40
CA ARG A 10 10.13 5.89 -5.22
C ARG A 10 10.84 4.56 -5.06
N ASN A 11 10.91 4.03 -3.83
CA ASN A 11 11.52 2.72 -3.58
C ASN A 11 10.74 1.60 -4.26
N VAL A 12 9.40 1.61 -4.14
CA VAL A 12 8.52 0.64 -4.80
C VAL A 12 8.68 0.70 -6.31
N HIS A 13 8.62 1.89 -6.91
CA HIS A 13 8.86 2.06 -8.36
C HIS A 13 10.23 1.52 -8.77
N GLY A 14 11.30 1.89 -8.07
CA GLY A 14 12.65 1.41 -8.38
C GLY A 14 12.82 -0.11 -8.30
N LEU A 15 12.08 -0.78 -7.41
CA LEU A 15 12.07 -2.25 -7.31
C LEU A 15 11.27 -2.91 -8.43
N VAL A 16 10.16 -2.30 -8.83
CA VAL A 16 9.18 -2.87 -9.77
C VAL A 16 9.55 -2.57 -11.23
N GLU A 17 10.20 -1.45 -11.50
CA GLU A 17 10.63 -1.01 -12.84
C GLU A 17 11.32 -2.12 -13.67
N PRO A 18 12.33 -2.85 -13.16
CA PRO A 18 13.04 -3.86 -13.94
C PRO A 18 12.23 -5.15 -14.19
N LEU A 19 11.07 -5.34 -13.54
CA LEU A 19 10.29 -6.56 -13.67
C LEU A 19 9.41 -6.55 -14.92
N SER A 20 9.26 -7.70 -15.58
CA SER A 20 8.17 -7.92 -16.53
C SER A 20 6.82 -8.06 -15.81
N ASP A 21 5.72 -7.97 -16.56
CA ASP A 21 4.38 -8.26 -16.03
C ASP A 21 4.30 -9.68 -15.44
N GLU A 22 4.93 -10.67 -16.09
CA GLU A 22 4.96 -12.04 -15.57
C GLU A 22 5.74 -12.14 -14.25
N GLN A 23 6.91 -11.50 -14.16
CA GLN A 23 7.73 -11.48 -12.94
C GLN A 23 7.02 -10.79 -11.78
N LEU A 24 6.22 -9.75 -12.04
CA LEU A 24 5.40 -9.07 -11.01
C LEU A 24 4.45 -10.04 -10.29
N TRP A 25 3.86 -10.96 -11.05
CA TRP A 25 2.85 -11.90 -10.56
C TRP A 25 3.43 -13.25 -10.12
N ARG A 26 4.71 -13.50 -10.40
CA ARG A 26 5.40 -14.72 -9.99
C ARG A 26 5.56 -14.80 -8.47
N ARG A 27 5.16 -15.93 -7.89
CA ARG A 27 5.45 -16.27 -6.49
C ARG A 27 6.73 -17.12 -6.46
N PRO A 28 7.87 -16.59 -5.97
CA PRO A 28 9.13 -17.34 -5.99
C PRO A 28 9.18 -18.47 -4.96
N PHE A 29 8.27 -18.45 -3.98
CA PHE A 29 8.16 -19.45 -2.93
C PHE A 29 6.77 -20.11 -2.95
N ALA A 30 6.68 -21.35 -2.45
CA ALA A 30 5.41 -22.05 -2.28
C ALA A 30 4.48 -21.38 -1.25
N PHE A 31 5.03 -20.49 -0.42
CA PHE A 31 4.33 -19.68 0.56
C PHE A 31 4.45 -18.19 0.22
N GLY A 32 3.55 -17.39 0.78
CA GLY A 32 3.61 -15.93 0.65
C GLY A 32 3.09 -15.39 -0.69
N ASN A 33 3.49 -14.14 -0.97
CA ASN A 33 2.87 -13.29 -2.00
C ASN A 33 3.86 -12.93 -3.12
N SER A 34 3.33 -12.59 -4.29
CA SER A 34 4.11 -11.94 -5.34
C SER A 34 4.22 -10.43 -5.09
N VAL A 35 5.09 -9.75 -5.83
CA VAL A 35 5.21 -8.29 -5.78
C VAL A 35 3.88 -7.61 -6.15
N GLY A 36 3.18 -8.11 -7.18
CA GLY A 36 1.86 -7.63 -7.58
C GLY A 36 0.82 -7.73 -6.46
N HIS A 37 0.77 -8.84 -5.73
CA HIS A 37 -0.14 -8.99 -4.59
C HIS A 37 0.20 -8.04 -3.44
N LEU A 38 1.49 -7.80 -3.17
CA LEU A 38 1.89 -6.81 -2.17
C LEU A 38 1.53 -5.38 -2.58
N LEU A 39 1.55 -5.04 -3.88
CA LEU A 39 1.07 -3.75 -4.38
C LEU A 39 -0.45 -3.60 -4.22
N LEU A 40 -1.22 -4.63 -4.56
CA LEU A 40 -2.67 -4.64 -4.31
C LEU A 40 -2.97 -4.43 -2.82
N HIS A 41 -2.22 -5.14 -1.96
CA HIS A 41 -2.38 -5.05 -0.52
C HIS A 41 -2.05 -3.66 0.03
N LEU A 42 -0.95 -3.05 -0.42
CA LEU A 42 -0.59 -1.68 -0.02
C LEU A 42 -1.64 -0.66 -0.50
N THR A 43 -2.10 -0.80 -1.74
CA THR A 43 -3.14 0.08 -2.30
C THR A 43 -4.43 -0.01 -1.49
N GLY A 44 -4.94 -1.23 -1.26
CA GLY A 44 -6.16 -1.44 -0.46
C GLY A 44 -6.01 -1.06 1.02
N ASN A 45 -4.80 -1.16 1.58
CA ASN A 45 -4.51 -0.66 2.93
C ASN A 45 -4.70 0.87 3.00
N LEU A 46 -4.07 1.62 2.09
CA LEU A 46 -4.13 3.08 2.07
C LEU A 46 -5.53 3.58 1.72
N ASP A 47 -6.14 3.03 0.66
CA ASP A 47 -7.50 3.39 0.21
C ASP A 47 -8.55 3.14 1.30
N TYR A 48 -8.37 2.12 2.14
CA TYR A 48 -9.26 1.87 3.25
C TYR A 48 -8.97 2.79 4.45
N TYR A 49 -7.78 2.66 5.04
CA TYR A 49 -7.52 3.28 6.34
C TYR A 49 -7.41 4.81 6.27
N VAL A 50 -6.94 5.35 5.14
CA VAL A 50 -6.90 6.79 4.92
C VAL A 50 -8.07 7.23 4.03
N GLY A 51 -8.25 6.57 2.89
CA GLY A 51 -9.27 6.96 1.91
C GLY A 51 -10.69 6.88 2.47
N ALA A 52 -11.12 5.70 2.90
CA ALA A 52 -12.48 5.51 3.39
C ALA A 52 -12.69 6.11 4.79
N GLN A 53 -11.76 5.87 5.72
CA GLN A 53 -11.98 6.24 7.14
C GLN A 53 -11.63 7.70 7.48
N ILE A 54 -10.80 8.38 6.69
CA ILE A 54 -10.39 9.77 6.97
C ILE A 54 -10.87 10.71 5.86
N ALA A 55 -10.58 10.39 4.60
CA ALA A 55 -10.91 11.25 3.46
C ALA A 55 -12.35 11.08 2.95
N GLY A 56 -13.09 10.07 3.43
CA GLY A 56 -14.47 9.82 3.05
C GLY A 56 -14.65 9.38 1.58
N SER A 57 -13.68 8.67 1.00
CA SER A 57 -13.70 8.26 -0.42
C SER A 57 -14.82 7.27 -0.79
N GLY A 58 -15.45 6.63 0.21
CA GLY A 58 -16.44 5.57 0.00
C GLY A 58 -15.84 4.23 -0.45
N TYR A 59 -14.51 4.07 -0.45
CA TYR A 59 -13.86 2.82 -0.82
C TYR A 59 -14.30 1.65 0.09
N VAL A 60 -14.72 0.55 -0.54
CA VAL A 60 -15.09 -0.71 0.13
C VAL A 60 -13.98 -1.72 -0.09
N ARG A 61 -13.32 -2.12 1.00
CA ARG A 61 -12.15 -2.99 0.94
C ARG A 61 -12.51 -4.45 0.72
N ASP A 62 -11.93 -5.06 -0.30
CA ASP A 62 -11.93 -6.51 -0.52
C ASP A 62 -10.55 -7.09 -0.19
N ARG A 63 -10.29 -7.27 1.11
CA ARG A 63 -8.99 -7.76 1.60
C ARG A 63 -8.65 -9.17 1.08
N PRO A 64 -9.56 -10.16 1.07
CA PRO A 64 -9.25 -11.48 0.52
C PRO A 64 -8.75 -11.41 -0.92
N ARG A 65 -9.35 -10.55 -1.74
CA ARG A 65 -8.94 -10.38 -3.14
C ARG A 65 -7.52 -9.82 -3.29
N GLU A 66 -7.05 -8.94 -2.40
CA GLU A 66 -5.67 -8.42 -2.42
C GLU A 66 -4.61 -9.55 -2.46
N PHE A 67 -4.93 -10.73 -1.94
CA PHE A 67 -4.03 -11.89 -1.86
C PHE A 67 -4.40 -13.04 -2.82
N ALA A 68 -5.62 -13.05 -3.36
CA ALA A 68 -6.15 -14.14 -4.18
C ALA A 68 -6.41 -13.74 -5.65
N ASP A 69 -6.23 -12.48 -6.03
CA ASP A 69 -6.51 -12.00 -7.39
C ASP A 69 -5.66 -12.74 -8.45
N THR A 70 -6.34 -13.35 -9.42
CA THR A 70 -5.72 -14.11 -10.53
C THR A 70 -5.78 -13.39 -11.87
N ALA A 71 -6.26 -12.14 -11.92
CA ALA A 71 -6.43 -11.38 -13.16
C ALA A 71 -5.11 -10.96 -13.80
N ARG A 72 -4.02 -10.91 -13.01
CA ARG A 72 -2.65 -10.60 -13.47
C ARG A 72 -2.59 -9.32 -14.32
N ARG A 73 -3.16 -8.23 -13.79
CA ARG A 73 -3.21 -6.92 -14.47
C ARG A 73 -1.81 -6.41 -14.85
N PRO A 74 -1.68 -5.64 -15.95
CA PRO A 74 -0.42 -5.03 -16.35
C PRO A 74 0.25 -4.22 -15.23
N LYS A 75 1.59 -4.28 -15.15
CA LYS A 75 2.40 -3.60 -14.10
C LYS A 75 2.09 -2.12 -13.99
N ASN A 76 1.95 -1.44 -15.11
CA ASN A 76 1.66 -0.01 -15.17
C ASN A 76 0.28 0.34 -14.58
N GLU A 77 -0.72 -0.51 -14.73
CA GLU A 77 -2.03 -0.30 -14.12
C GLU A 77 -1.98 -0.45 -12.61
N VAL A 78 -1.28 -1.48 -12.13
CA VAL A 78 -1.10 -1.73 -10.68
C VAL A 78 -0.32 -0.59 -10.03
N LEU A 79 0.77 -0.12 -10.66
CA LEU A 79 1.54 1.02 -10.16
C LEU A 79 0.73 2.31 -10.16
N ARG A 80 -0.07 2.55 -11.21
CA ARG A 80 -0.94 3.74 -11.28
C ARG A 80 -1.97 3.75 -10.14
N ASP A 81 -2.55 2.60 -9.80
CA ASP A 81 -3.50 2.51 -8.69
C ASP A 81 -2.80 2.78 -7.35
N PHE A 82 -1.62 2.20 -7.15
CA PHE A 82 -0.79 2.49 -5.97
C PHE A 82 -0.40 3.97 -5.87
N ASP A 83 -0.04 4.60 -7.01
CA ASP A 83 0.27 6.02 -7.05
C ASP A 83 -0.95 6.85 -6.66
N ARG A 84 -2.14 6.57 -7.19
CA ARG A 84 -3.37 7.28 -6.79
C ARG A 84 -3.64 7.16 -5.28
N ALA A 85 -3.45 5.98 -4.71
CA ALA A 85 -3.62 5.77 -3.27
C ALA A 85 -2.61 6.61 -2.46
N VAL A 86 -1.34 6.66 -2.88
CA VAL A 86 -0.35 7.52 -2.22
C VAL A 86 -0.67 9.01 -2.40
N ASP A 87 -1.15 9.45 -3.57
CA ASP A 87 -1.54 10.86 -3.79
C ASP A 87 -2.72 11.25 -2.89
N MET A 88 -3.70 10.36 -2.75
CA MET A 88 -4.80 10.52 -1.80
C MET A 88 -4.28 10.67 -0.37
N VAL A 89 -3.30 9.86 0.05
CA VAL A 89 -2.68 9.97 1.38
C VAL A 89 -1.98 11.32 1.55
N LEU A 90 -1.22 11.77 0.56
CA LEU A 90 -0.52 13.05 0.60
C LEU A 90 -1.50 14.24 0.70
N ALA A 91 -2.58 14.20 -0.09
CA ALA A 91 -3.64 15.21 -0.03
C ALA A 91 -4.33 15.21 1.34
N THR A 92 -4.63 14.03 1.88
CA THR A 92 -5.28 13.89 3.19
C THR A 92 -4.38 14.41 4.31
N LEU A 93 -3.08 14.09 4.27
CA LEU A 93 -2.08 14.62 5.22
C LEU A 93 -2.01 16.15 5.18
N ALA A 94 -2.03 16.75 3.99
CA ALA A 94 -1.96 18.20 3.82
C ALA A 94 -3.22 18.92 4.33
N ALA A 95 -4.37 18.23 4.34
CA ALA A 95 -5.64 18.77 4.79
C ALA A 95 -5.88 18.68 6.30
N GLN A 96 -5.07 17.92 7.06
CA GLN A 96 -5.24 17.80 8.51
C GLN A 96 -4.82 19.08 9.25
N GLY A 97 -5.66 19.56 10.16
CA GLY A 97 -5.32 20.57 11.16
C GLY A 97 -4.85 19.97 12.49
N GLU A 98 -4.49 20.83 13.44
CA GLU A 98 -3.97 20.41 14.76
C GLU A 98 -4.94 19.49 15.52
N ALA A 99 -6.24 19.83 15.50
CA ALA A 99 -7.28 19.05 16.18
C ALA A 99 -7.54 17.71 15.49
N ASP A 100 -7.38 17.63 14.16
CA ASP A 100 -7.64 16.41 13.40
C ASP A 100 -6.69 15.28 13.78
N TRP A 101 -5.42 15.59 14.10
CA TRP A 101 -4.44 14.58 14.48
C TRP A 101 -4.86 13.76 15.71
N ARG A 102 -5.62 14.38 16.62
CA ARG A 102 -6.14 13.77 17.85
C ARG A 102 -7.59 13.28 17.71
N ALA A 103 -8.19 13.43 16.53
CA ALA A 103 -9.54 12.95 16.30
C ALA A 103 -9.56 11.42 16.47
N PRO A 104 -10.55 10.86 17.18
CA PRO A 104 -10.68 9.42 17.36
C PRO A 104 -10.71 8.69 16.01
N TYR A 105 -10.04 7.54 15.96
CA TYR A 105 -10.02 6.69 14.78
C TYR A 105 -10.87 5.44 14.97
N SER A 106 -11.51 4.98 13.90
CA SER A 106 -12.18 3.69 13.85
C SER A 106 -12.03 3.07 12.47
N GLY A 107 -11.86 1.75 12.42
CA GLY A 107 -11.74 0.98 11.20
C GLY A 107 -11.57 -0.50 11.54
N VAL A 108 -12.02 -1.38 10.65
CA VAL A 108 -11.90 -2.83 10.84
C VAL A 108 -10.41 -3.23 10.87
N GLY A 109 -9.98 -3.95 11.91
CA GLY A 109 -8.57 -4.32 12.09
C GLY A 109 -7.69 -3.18 12.64
N ALA A 110 -8.32 -2.11 13.14
CA ALA A 110 -7.67 -0.96 13.77
C ALA A 110 -8.19 -0.69 15.19
N GLU A 111 -8.63 -1.72 15.89
CA GLU A 111 -9.17 -1.65 17.25
C GLU A 111 -8.11 -1.16 18.27
N ASP A 112 -6.83 -1.30 17.93
CA ASP A 112 -5.66 -0.87 18.69
C ASP A 112 -5.21 0.58 18.40
N VAL A 113 -5.90 1.30 17.51
CA VAL A 113 -5.49 2.63 17.03
C VAL A 113 -6.42 3.70 17.60
N ALA A 114 -5.87 4.57 18.45
CA ALA A 114 -6.66 5.57 19.16
C ALA A 114 -7.09 6.76 18.28
N ASP A 115 -6.18 7.28 17.45
CA ASP A 115 -6.38 8.54 16.72
C ASP A 115 -5.79 8.49 15.30
N ARG A 116 -6.08 9.55 14.53
CA ARG A 116 -5.64 9.65 13.13
C ARG A 116 -4.12 9.66 13.01
N LEU A 117 -3.40 10.33 13.91
CA LEU A 117 -1.93 10.36 13.87
C LEU A 117 -1.35 8.94 14.00
N ALA A 118 -1.84 8.17 14.97
CA ALA A 118 -1.45 6.78 15.17
C ALA A 118 -1.77 5.93 13.93
N MET A 119 -2.90 6.16 13.26
CA MET A 119 -3.22 5.45 12.00
C MET A 119 -2.24 5.80 10.87
N PHE A 120 -1.92 7.07 10.67
CA PHE A 120 -0.94 7.45 9.64
C PHE A 120 0.45 6.86 9.90
N LEU A 121 0.88 6.80 11.17
CA LEU A 121 2.12 6.13 11.58
C LEU A 121 2.07 4.63 11.27
N ARG A 122 0.95 3.97 11.59
CA ARG A 122 0.74 2.54 11.31
C ARG A 122 0.82 2.25 9.81
N CYS A 123 0.12 3.05 8.99
CA CYS A 123 0.15 2.92 7.53
C CYS A 123 1.56 3.12 6.96
N ALA A 124 2.31 4.09 7.48
CA ALA A 124 3.69 4.34 7.08
C ALA A 124 4.61 3.15 7.41
N ALA A 125 4.54 2.64 8.64
CA ALA A 125 5.31 1.46 9.05
C ALA A 125 4.93 0.21 8.25
N HIS A 126 3.64 0.03 7.96
CA HIS A 126 3.12 -1.06 7.12
C HIS A 126 3.66 -0.97 5.69
N ALA A 127 3.72 0.24 5.14
CA ALA A 127 4.25 0.49 3.80
C ALA A 127 5.75 0.16 3.70
N ASP A 128 6.56 0.63 4.65
CA ASP A 128 7.99 0.28 4.72
C ASP A 128 8.19 -1.24 4.90
N HIS A 129 7.36 -1.91 5.73
CA HIS A 129 7.44 -3.35 5.95
C HIS A 129 7.27 -4.15 4.65
N HIS A 130 6.25 -3.83 3.85
CA HIS A 130 6.02 -4.53 2.59
C HIS A 130 6.97 -4.10 1.48
N ALA A 131 7.41 -2.85 1.45
CA ALA A 131 8.51 -2.44 0.56
C ALA A 131 9.77 -3.25 0.85
N GLY A 132 10.07 -3.53 2.13
CA GLY A 132 11.15 -4.43 2.54
C GLY A 132 10.98 -5.87 2.02
N GLN A 133 9.77 -6.43 2.10
CA GLN A 133 9.47 -7.75 1.52
C GLN A 133 9.68 -7.77 0.00
N MET A 134 9.26 -6.71 -0.70
CA MET A 134 9.44 -6.58 -2.15
C MET A 134 10.93 -6.63 -2.56
N ILE A 135 11.86 -6.11 -1.75
CA ILE A 135 13.30 -6.17 -2.06
C ILE A 135 13.76 -7.61 -2.31
N TYR A 136 13.40 -8.54 -1.42
CA TYR A 136 13.78 -9.93 -1.55
C TYR A 136 13.02 -10.64 -2.67
N LEU A 137 11.73 -10.36 -2.84
CA LEU A 137 10.93 -10.95 -3.92
C LEU A 137 11.47 -10.54 -5.29
N CYS A 138 11.76 -9.25 -5.51
CA CYS A 138 12.32 -8.75 -6.77
C CYS A 138 13.65 -9.41 -7.10
N LYS A 139 14.54 -9.57 -6.10
CA LYS A 139 15.81 -10.30 -6.28
C LYS A 139 15.57 -11.75 -6.69
N GLN A 140 14.60 -12.43 -6.09
CA GLN A 140 14.34 -13.84 -6.39
C GLN A 140 13.73 -14.06 -7.77
N VAL A 141 12.80 -13.21 -8.20
CA VAL A 141 12.15 -13.37 -9.52
C VAL A 141 13.02 -12.88 -10.68
N ALA A 142 14.01 -12.02 -10.43
CA ALA A 142 14.97 -11.55 -11.44
C ALA A 142 16.15 -12.51 -11.66
N LEU A 143 16.41 -13.44 -10.73
CA LEU A 143 17.45 -14.47 -10.87
C LEU A 143 17.04 -15.65 -11.76
N VAL A 144 15.79 -15.68 -12.23
CA VAL A 144 15.18 -16.82 -12.93
C VAL A 144 14.54 -16.39 -14.23
#